data_AF-A0A0M3QTK8-F1
#
_entry.id   AF-A0A0M3QTK8-F1
#
_cell.length_a   1.000
_cell.length_b   1.000
_cell.length_c   1.000
_cell.angle_alpha   90.00
_cell.angle_beta   90.00
_cell.angle_gamma   90.00
#
_symmetry.space_group_name_H-M   'P 1'
#
loop_
_entity.id
_entity.type
_entity.pdbx_description
1 polymer ?
#
loop_
_entity_poly.entity_id
_entity_poly.type
_entity_poly.pdbx_seq_one_letter_code
_entity_poly.pdbx_strand_id
1 'polypeptide(L)'
;DAAITGKLRMIHEKFGEGYTKGNTEYKKYMSRVLEAIGWASERVADKNRLYDEYQAYNKVRLDLEEQTMKRIEEIVNNILLNLPKKSKCVKFYSKQKDTLKKSLTSSNGDRPKILADNSKTC
;
A
#
# COMPACT_ATOMS: atom_id res chain seq x y z
N ASP A 1 28.75 -4.12 7.93
CA ASP A 1 28.15 -2.77 7.76
C ASP A 1 27.89 -2.39 6.32
N ALA A 2 28.90 -2.29 5.45
CA ALA A 2 28.75 -1.82 4.06
C ALA A 2 27.63 -2.51 3.26
N ALA A 3 27.49 -3.84 3.39
CA ALA A 3 26.46 -4.62 2.70
C ALA A 3 25.02 -4.21 3.08
N ILE A 4 24.72 -4.04 4.38
CA ILE A 4 23.36 -3.67 4.82
C ILE A 4 23.06 -2.20 4.50
N THR A 5 24.05 -1.32 4.64
CA THR A 5 23.92 0.09 4.21
C THR A 5 23.62 0.17 2.71
N GLY A 6 24.24 -0.68 1.88
CA GLY A 6 23.94 -0.79 0.46
C GLY A 6 22.49 -1.22 0.17
N LYS A 7 21.97 -2.21 0.91
CA LYS A 7 20.55 -2.62 0.81
C LYS A 7 19.58 -1.50 1.16
N LEU A 8 19.87 -0.72 2.20
CA LEU A 8 19.05 0.43 2.59
C LEU A 8 19.08 1.54 1.53
N ARG A 9 20.24 1.79 0.89
CA ARG A 9 20.33 2.71 -0.26
C ARG A 9 19.46 2.25 -1.43
N MET A 10 19.50 0.97 -1.78
CA MET A 10 18.64 0.43 -2.84
C MET A 10 17.16 0.63 -2.54
N ILE A 11 16.72 0.45 -1.28
CA ILE A 11 15.33 0.75 -0.89
C ILE A 11 14.98 2.21 -1.15
N HIS A 12 15.86 3.12 -0.76
CA HIS A 12 15.67 4.55 -0.94
C HIS A 12 15.68 4.96 -2.43
N GLU A 13 16.55 4.34 -3.24
CA GLU A 13 16.72 4.63 -4.67
C GLU A 13 15.61 4.04 -5.55
N LYS A 14 15.05 2.87 -5.19
CA LYS A 14 13.99 2.19 -5.95
C LYS A 14 12.63 2.94 -5.92
N PHE A 15 12.60 4.18 -5.40
CA PHE A 15 11.49 5.13 -5.37
C PHE A 15 10.12 4.57 -5.81
N GLY A 16 9.25 4.30 -4.84
CA GLY A 16 7.82 4.48 -5.05
C GLY A 16 7.09 3.36 -5.81
N GLU A 17 7.49 2.10 -5.67
CA GLU A 17 6.73 0.96 -6.19
C GLU A 17 5.26 1.01 -5.69
N GLY A 18 4.29 1.04 -6.59
CA GLY A 18 2.86 1.10 -6.23
C GLY A 18 2.38 2.47 -5.73
N TYR A 19 1.35 2.49 -4.88
CA TYR A 19 0.63 3.70 -4.45
C TYR A 19 1.25 4.39 -3.24
N THR A 20 2.45 4.94 -3.42
CA THR A 20 3.26 5.53 -2.33
C THR A 20 3.02 7.03 -2.11
N LYS A 21 2.58 7.76 -3.14
CA LYS A 21 2.35 9.21 -3.05
C LYS A 21 1.19 9.52 -2.10
N GLY A 22 1.49 10.23 -1.01
CA GLY A 22 0.50 10.54 0.02
C GLY A 22 0.29 9.45 1.08
N ASN A 23 1.01 8.32 0.98
CA ASN A 23 1.02 7.30 2.02
C ASN A 23 1.95 7.72 3.17
N THR A 24 1.37 8.03 4.33
CA THR A 24 2.11 8.52 5.51
C THR A 24 2.95 7.44 6.16
N GLU A 25 2.51 6.18 6.14
CA GLU A 25 3.27 5.03 6.65
C GLU A 25 4.53 4.79 5.82
N TYR A 26 4.39 4.80 4.48
CA TYR A 26 5.51 4.70 3.56
C TYR A 26 6.53 5.81 3.80
N LYS A 27 6.07 7.06 3.92
CA LYS A 27 6.94 8.22 4.20
C LYS A 27 7.73 8.04 5.49
N LYS A 28 7.11 7.50 6.54
CA LYS A 28 7.81 7.22 7.83
C LYS A 28 8.91 6.17 7.64
N TYR A 29 8.64 5.08 6.93
CA TYR A 29 9.66 4.08 6.63
C TYR A 29 10.81 4.66 5.81
N MET A 30 10.53 5.46 4.78
CA MET A 30 11.59 6.08 3.98
C MET A 30 12.46 7.03 4.79
N SER A 31 11.88 7.82 5.72
CA SER A 31 12.65 8.66 6.64
C SER A 31 13.59 7.82 7.52
N ARG A 32 13.07 6.74 8.12
CA ARG A 32 13.88 5.83 8.95
C ARG A 32 15.01 5.17 8.15
N VAL A 33 14.72 4.75 6.90
CA VAL A 33 15.73 4.17 6.00
C VAL A 33 16.82 5.18 5.68
N LEU A 34 16.45 6.43 5.38
CA LEU A 34 17.42 7.49 5.09
C LEU A 34 18.32 7.78 6.30
N GLU A 35 17.74 7.87 7.49
CA GLU A 35 18.51 8.03 8.74
C GLU A 35 19.47 6.85 8.96
N ALA A 36 19.00 5.62 8.74
CA ALA A 36 19.78 4.41 8.97
C ALA A 36 20.96 4.24 8.03
N ILE A 37 20.91 4.82 6.83
CA ILE A 37 22.07 4.87 5.92
C ILE A 37 23.24 5.63 6.57
N GLY A 38 22.95 6.64 7.39
CA GLY A 38 23.95 7.45 8.10
C GLY A 38 24.37 6.90 9.47
N TRP A 39 23.75 5.82 9.97
CA TRP A 39 24.13 5.25 11.27
C TRP A 39 25.52 4.65 11.25
N ALA A 40 26.19 4.74 12.41
CA ALA A 40 27.50 4.17 12.64
C ALA A 40 27.53 2.64 12.51
N SER A 41 28.72 2.07 12.32
CA SER A 41 28.93 0.67 11.96
C SER A 41 28.54 -0.32 13.06
N GLU A 42 28.51 0.14 14.30
CA GLU A 42 28.11 -0.62 15.49
C GLU A 42 26.60 -0.91 15.48
N ARG A 43 25.82 -0.14 14.72
CA ARG A 43 24.36 -0.28 14.60
C ARG A 43 23.91 -1.21 13.47
N VAL A 44 24.78 -2.12 13.02
CA VAL A 44 24.46 -3.10 11.96
C VAL A 44 23.21 -3.94 12.30
N ALA A 45 23.05 -4.34 13.56
CA ALA A 45 21.87 -5.09 13.99
C ALA A 45 20.57 -4.28 13.81
N ASP A 46 20.59 -2.99 14.15
CA ASP A 46 19.44 -2.10 13.95
C ASP A 46 19.14 -1.89 12.45
N LYS A 47 20.19 -1.76 11.62
CA LYS A 47 20.03 -1.64 10.15
C LYS A 47 19.38 -2.88 9.55
N ASN A 48 19.80 -4.08 9.99
CA ASN A 48 19.19 -5.34 9.56
C ASN A 48 17.72 -5.41 9.99
N ARG A 49 17.41 -5.11 11.26
CA ARG A 49 16.03 -5.08 11.75
C ARG A 49 15.16 -4.13 10.94
N LEU A 50 15.65 -2.92 10.66
CA LEU A 50 14.90 -1.95 9.85
C LEU A 50 14.66 -2.44 8.42
N TYR A 51 15.66 -3.07 7.81
CA TYR A 51 15.51 -3.67 6.49
C TYR A 51 14.42 -4.73 6.48
N ASP A 52 14.44 -5.65 7.45
CA ASP A 52 13.45 -6.73 7.57
C ASP A 52 12.04 -6.19 7.84
N GLU A 53 11.91 -5.20 8.75
CA GLU A 53 10.66 -4.48 9.02
C GLU A 53 10.10 -3.86 7.74
N TYR A 54 10.95 -3.17 6.96
CA TYR A 54 10.52 -2.56 5.70
C TYR A 54 10.07 -3.60 4.68
N GLN A 55 10.81 -4.70 4.51
CA GLN A 55 10.43 -5.76 3.56
C GLN A 55 9.08 -6.37 3.92
N ALA A 56 8.85 -6.68 5.20
CA ALA A 56 7.58 -7.19 5.69
C ALA A 56 6.44 -6.20 5.45
N TYR A 57 6.64 -4.94 5.83
CA TYR A 57 5.69 -3.85 5.57
C TYR A 57 5.36 -3.72 4.08
N ASN A 58 6.39 -3.67 3.22
CA ASN A 58 6.22 -3.42 1.80
C ASN A 58 5.50 -4.57 1.08
N LYS A 59 5.78 -5.81 1.48
CA LYS A 59 5.07 -6.99 0.97
C LYS A 59 3.58 -6.91 1.26
N VAL A 60 3.20 -6.63 2.51
CA VAL A 60 1.79 -6.49 2.90
C VAL A 60 1.13 -5.31 2.17
N ARG A 61 1.83 -4.19 2.04
CA ARG A 61 1.32 -3.03 1.31
C ARG A 61 0.97 -3.37 -0.13
N LEU A 62 1.90 -3.98 -0.86
CA LEU A 62 1.71 -4.31 -2.28
C LEU A 62 0.61 -5.36 -2.48
N ASP A 63 0.54 -6.38 -1.63
CA ASP A 63 -0.55 -7.37 -1.66
C ASP A 63 -1.94 -6.71 -1.47
N LEU A 64 -2.05 -5.80 -0.49
CA LEU A 64 -3.31 -5.07 -0.29
C LEU A 64 -3.60 -4.07 -1.42
N GLU A 65 -2.59 -3.48 -2.06
CA GLU A 65 -2.78 -2.68 -3.29
C GLU A 65 -3.36 -3.53 -4.42
N GLU A 66 -2.80 -4.71 -4.63
CA GLU A 66 -3.25 -5.64 -5.67
C GLU A 66 -4.70 -6.09 -5.42
N GLN A 67 -5.04 -6.49 -4.20
CA GLN A 67 -6.41 -6.87 -3.83
C GLN A 67 -7.40 -5.71 -4.02
N THR A 68 -6.99 -4.47 -3.67
CA THR A 68 -7.80 -3.27 -3.89
C THR A 68 -8.05 -3.02 -5.37
N MET A 69 -7.01 -3.15 -6.20
CA MET A 69 -7.10 -2.97 -7.64
C MET A 69 -7.98 -4.03 -8.29
N LYS A 70 -7.83 -5.30 -7.93
CA LYS A 70 -8.69 -6.40 -8.39
C LYS A 70 -10.16 -6.12 -8.10
N ARG A 71 -10.49 -5.65 -6.89
CA ARG A 71 -11.88 -5.30 -6.55
C ARG A 71 -12.39 -4.09 -7.34
N ILE A 72 -11.56 -3.07 -7.56
CA ILE A 72 -11.91 -1.93 -8.42
C ILE A 72 -12.21 -2.40 -9.85
N GLU A 73 -11.37 -3.28 -10.39
CA GLU A 73 -11.55 -3.85 -11.74
C GLU A 73 -12.83 -4.66 -11.84
N GLU A 74 -13.14 -5.51 -10.86
CA GLU A 74 -14.40 -6.25 -10.81
C GLU A 74 -15.61 -5.29 -10.81
N ILE A 75 -15.56 -4.24 -10.00
CA ILE A 75 -16.64 -3.24 -9.95
C ILE A 75 -16.83 -2.55 -11.31
N VAL A 76 -15.74 -2.11 -11.94
CA VAL A 76 -15.79 -1.31 -13.18
C VAL A 76 -16.12 -2.17 -14.39
N ASN A 77 -15.46 -3.32 -14.53
CA ASN A 77 -15.48 -4.12 -15.74
C ASN A 77 -16.56 -5.21 -15.72
N ASN A 78 -17.06 -5.61 -14.55
CA ASN A 78 -18.07 -6.67 -14.47
C ASN A 78 -19.40 -6.14 -13.89
N ILE A 79 -19.35 -5.45 -12.74
CA ILE A 79 -20.58 -5.11 -12.02
C ILE A 79 -21.29 -3.90 -12.66
N LEU A 80 -20.61 -2.77 -12.81
CA LEU A 80 -21.23 -1.53 -13.28
C LEU A 80 -21.71 -1.61 -14.73
N LEU A 81 -21.05 -2.39 -15.59
CA LEU A 81 -21.47 -2.59 -16.98
C LEU A 81 -22.82 -3.32 -17.11
N ASN A 82 -23.13 -4.20 -16.16
CA ASN A 82 -24.31 -5.05 -16.20
C ASN A 82 -25.51 -4.48 -15.41
N LEU A 83 -25.36 -3.32 -14.77
CA LEU A 83 -26.41 -2.72 -13.96
C LEU A 83 -27.23 -1.66 -14.74
N PRO A 84 -28.54 -1.55 -14.47
CA PRO A 84 -29.34 -0.45 -14.99
C PRO A 84 -28.79 0.90 -14.51
N LYS A 85 -28.58 1.84 -15.45
CA LYS A 85 -27.88 3.13 -15.24
C LYS A 85 -28.39 3.97 -14.05
N LYS A 86 -29.65 3.83 -13.64
CA LYS A 86 -30.28 4.60 -12.57
C LYS A 86 -30.61 3.78 -11.32
N SER A 87 -30.09 2.56 -11.20
CA SER A 87 -30.34 1.71 -10.04
C SER A 87 -29.63 2.21 -8.78
N LYS A 88 -30.18 1.89 -7.59
CA LYS A 88 -29.51 2.11 -6.30
C LYS A 88 -28.14 1.42 -6.24
N CYS A 89 -27.97 0.30 -6.94
CA CYS A 89 -26.73 -0.45 -6.96
C CYS A 89 -25.63 0.25 -7.76
N VAL A 90 -25.94 0.97 -8.84
CA VAL A 90 -24.94 1.81 -9.52
C VAL A 90 -24.34 2.84 -8.55
N LYS A 91 -25.17 3.50 -7.73
CA LYS A 91 -24.69 4.45 -6.71
C LYS A 91 -23.85 3.75 -5.64
N PHE A 92 -24.29 2.59 -5.16
CA PHE A 92 -23.59 1.79 -4.17
C PHE A 92 -22.19 1.37 -4.63
N TYR A 93 -22.07 0.73 -5.80
CA TYR A 93 -20.79 0.27 -6.32
C TYR A 93 -19.89 1.41 -6.78
N SER A 94 -20.45 2.53 -7.24
CA SER A 94 -19.67 3.75 -7.51
C SER A 94 -19.02 4.28 -6.22
N LYS A 95 -19.77 4.30 -5.11
CA LYS A 95 -19.22 4.68 -3.80
C LYS A 95 -18.14 3.70 -3.31
N GLN A 96 -18.32 2.40 -3.54
CA GLN A 96 -17.29 1.40 -3.22
C GLN A 96 -16.00 1.67 -3.98
N LYS A 97 -16.10 1.82 -5.31
CA LYS A 97 -14.96 2.14 -6.19
C LYS A 97 -14.22 3.40 -5.72
N ASP A 98 -14.94 4.48 -5.41
CA ASP A 98 -14.33 5.74 -5.00
C ASP A 98 -13.65 5.63 -3.62
N THR A 99 -14.23 4.85 -2.71
CA THR A 99 -13.63 4.55 -1.41
C THR A 99 -12.34 3.73 -1.58
N LEU A 100 -12.38 2.68 -2.41
CA LEU A 100 -11.23 1.82 -2.68
C LEU A 100 -10.08 2.58 -3.36
N LYS A 101 -10.39 3.48 -4.31
CA LYS A 101 -9.37 4.34 -4.93
C LYS A 101 -8.67 5.23 -3.91
N LYS A 102 -9.40 5.76 -2.95
CA LYS A 102 -8.83 6.58 -1.86
C LYS A 102 -8.01 5.75 -0.89
N SER A 103 -8.36 4.48 -0.66
CA SER A 103 -7.62 3.61 0.26
C SER A 103 -6.29 3.11 -0.29
N LEU A 104 -6.00 3.27 -1.59
CA LEU A 104 -4.72 2.87 -2.18
C LEU A 104 -3.51 3.57 -1.54
N THR A 105 -3.71 4.67 -0.81
CA THR A 105 -2.65 5.35 -0.05
C THR A 105 -2.84 5.29 1.48
N SER A 106 -3.84 4.55 1.97
CA SER A 106 -4.05 4.33 3.40
C SER A 106 -3.01 3.38 4.00
N SER A 107 -2.94 3.35 5.34
CA SER A 107 -2.07 2.44 6.08
C SER A 107 -2.43 0.96 5.84
N ASN A 108 -1.47 0.07 6.09
CA ASN A 108 -1.68 -1.38 6.11
C ASN A 108 -2.66 -1.82 7.21
N GLY A 109 -2.83 -1.01 8.27
CA GLY A 109 -3.78 -1.28 9.34
C GLY A 109 -5.24 -0.95 8.97
N ASP A 110 -5.46 0.08 8.16
CA ASP A 110 -6.80 0.53 7.79
C ASP A 110 -7.33 -0.20 6.55
N ARG A 111 -6.46 -0.48 5.60
CA ARG A 111 -6.85 -0.99 4.28
C ARG A 111 -7.61 -2.31 4.31
N PRO A 112 -7.27 -3.32 5.15
CA PRO A 112 -8.04 -4.56 5.23
C PRO A 112 -9.50 -4.33 5.63
N LYS A 113 -9.76 -3.39 6.56
CA LYS A 113 -11.12 -3.03 6.97
C LYS A 113 -11.88 -2.37 5.83
N ILE A 114 -11.22 -1.44 5.12
CA ILE A 114 -11.82 -0.78 3.95
C ILE A 114 -12.15 -1.81 2.86
N LEU A 115 -11.25 -2.77 2.59
CA LEU A 115 -11.51 -3.84 1.64
C LEU A 115 -12.71 -4.69 2.04
N ALA A 116 -12.77 -5.11 3.31
CA ALA A 116 -13.89 -5.91 3.83
C ALA A 116 -15.24 -5.17 3.76
N ASP A 117 -15.26 -3.86 4.03
CA ASP A 117 -16.49 -3.08 3.91
C ASP A 117 -16.96 -2.86 2.47
N ASN A 118 -16.02 -2.87 1.52
CA ASN A 118 -16.29 -2.63 0.10
C ASN A 118 -16.27 -3.92 -0.75
N SER A 119 -16.31 -5.10 -0.11
CA SER A 119 -16.54 -6.40 -0.76
C SER A 119 -18.03 -6.79 -0.77
N LYS A 120 -18.87 -6.07 -0.02
CA LYS A 120 -20.31 -6.35 0.10
C LYS A 120 -21.03 -6.17 -1.23
N THR A 121 -22.03 -7.00 -1.48
CA THR A 121 -22.93 -6.87 -2.63
C THR A 121 -24.09 -5.92 -2.32
N CYS A 122 -24.50 -5.15 -3.33
CA CYS A 122 -25.87 -4.65 -3.46
C CYS A 122 -26.73 -5.78 -4.04
#